data_AF-A0A3P6RRL5-F1
#
_entry.id   AF-A0A3P6RRL5-F1
#
_cell.length_a   1.000
_cell.length_b   1.000
_cell.length_c   1.000
_cell.angle_alpha   90.00
_cell.angle_beta   90.00
_cell.angle_gamma   90.00
#
_symmetry.space_group_name_H-M   'P 1'
#
loop_
_entity.id
_entity.type
_entity.pdbx_description
1 polymer ?
#
loop_
_entity_poly.entity_id
_entity_poly.type
_entity_poly.pdbx_seq_one_letter_code
_entity_poly.pdbx_strand_id
1 'polypeptide(L)'
;MYKFAYTEYLKQVVQVLENDTNFTQRIKGMAESDIKSGKIADHLDELSAHTFRELHKLKAAEIERLRKLIDEQVKRDGGYHNIKAPEHIDVDDFMNFGKEDLRKLIVKTVADMEEQDRQRREEFKNYEMKKKAEIDHKMVNMSPEERQKYQNELDAQKKRHNEHEKVKHPGSRDQLEQVWEDTDQLEKDNYDPRTFFALHDLNGDGFWSTDELDTLFESELQKLYNETDPDDDQLEKIEEMYRMRDHVLEQMDKNKDRMISIEEFLADSEAQTPNKDEGWKDIGDETVYTDEELKKFEQEYARQQGWGDYAYSTLGTTRQPLNAHQQQQMNNIEQPAQRQQQPQQRQQHQQVPVGGVQQVQLNVGGQQGGHQQQAANIPIGSDNVDKTYGV
;
A
#
# COMPACT_ATOMS: atom_id res chain seq x y z
N MET A 1 15.33 3.35 1.71
CA MET A 1 15.09 4.31 0.59
C MET A 1 13.71 4.22 -0.09
N TYR A 2 12.95 5.33 -0.10
CA TYR A 2 11.68 5.56 -0.82
C TYR A 2 11.83 5.81 -2.34
N LYS A 3 10.74 5.71 -3.13
CA LYS A 3 10.74 5.94 -4.59
C LYS A 3 9.47 6.64 -5.08
N PHE A 4 9.63 7.84 -5.63
CA PHE A 4 8.58 8.69 -6.19
C PHE A 4 8.75 8.86 -7.70
N ALA A 5 7.70 9.33 -8.37
CA ALA A 5 7.74 9.65 -9.79
C ALA A 5 8.77 10.75 -10.15
N TYR A 6 9.32 11.49 -9.18
CA TYR A 6 10.29 12.58 -9.34
C TYR A 6 11.59 12.38 -8.53
N THR A 7 11.87 11.19 -7.98
CA THR A 7 13.05 10.93 -7.12
C THR A 7 14.38 11.34 -7.77
N GLU A 8 14.55 11.15 -9.08
CA GLU A 8 15.79 11.55 -9.76
C GLU A 8 15.92 13.07 -9.92
N TYR A 9 14.81 13.80 -10.03
CA TYR A 9 14.82 15.27 -9.98
C TYR A 9 15.14 15.77 -8.57
N LEU A 10 14.53 15.16 -7.54
CA LEU A 10 14.84 15.45 -6.13
C LEU A 10 16.33 15.28 -5.83
N LYS A 11 16.92 14.12 -6.17
CA LYS A 11 18.36 13.85 -6.02
C LYS A 11 19.23 14.88 -6.72
N GLN A 12 18.90 15.26 -7.96
CA GLN A 12 19.69 16.22 -8.73
C GLN A 12 19.59 17.64 -8.15
N VAL A 13 18.42 18.04 -7.64
CA VAL A 13 18.24 19.33 -6.94
C VAL A 13 19.03 19.35 -5.64
N VAL A 14 18.92 18.30 -4.80
CA VAL A 14 19.68 18.14 -3.56
C VAL A 14 21.19 18.19 -3.84
N GLN A 15 21.68 17.39 -4.78
CA GLN A 15 23.11 17.38 -5.17
C GLN A 15 23.61 18.76 -5.63
N VAL A 16 22.81 19.53 -6.38
CA VAL A 16 23.19 20.89 -6.79
C VAL A 16 23.22 21.86 -5.61
N LEU A 17 22.34 21.69 -4.62
CA LEU A 17 22.29 22.52 -3.41
C LEU A 17 23.43 22.20 -2.42
N GLU A 18 23.76 20.91 -2.22
CA GLU A 18 24.86 20.45 -1.35
C GLU A 18 26.23 21.01 -1.79
N ASN A 19 26.43 21.16 -3.10
CA ASN A 19 27.63 21.73 -3.69
C ASN A 19 27.78 23.25 -3.44
N ASP A 20 26.74 23.95 -2.99
CA ASP A 20 26.82 25.37 -2.62
C ASP A 20 27.21 25.53 -1.15
N THR A 21 28.46 25.90 -0.90
CA THR A 21 29.03 25.96 0.45
C THR A 21 28.27 26.90 1.40
N ASN A 22 27.66 27.98 0.89
CA ASN A 22 26.87 28.90 1.71
C ASN A 22 25.56 28.22 2.16
N PHE A 23 24.92 27.50 1.24
CA PHE A 23 23.65 26.81 1.48
C PHE A 23 23.83 25.64 2.44
N THR A 24 24.86 24.82 2.24
CA THR A 24 25.20 23.71 3.14
C THR A 24 25.57 24.19 4.55
N GLN A 25 26.18 25.38 4.68
CA GLN A 25 26.38 26.02 6.00
C GLN A 25 25.08 26.56 6.61
N ARG A 26 24.07 26.95 5.81
CA ARG A 26 22.73 27.31 6.30
C ARG A 26 21.95 26.09 6.77
N ILE A 27 21.98 25.00 6.01
CA ILE A 27 21.38 23.70 6.37
C ILE A 27 21.90 23.24 7.74
N LYS A 28 23.22 23.15 7.91
CA LYS A 28 23.86 22.74 9.18
C LYS A 28 23.65 23.70 10.37
N GLY A 29 22.97 24.83 10.17
CA GLY A 29 22.59 25.78 11.22
C GLY A 29 21.08 25.94 11.42
N MET A 30 20.27 25.08 10.79
CA MET A 30 18.80 25.13 10.81
C MET A 30 18.24 23.87 11.50
N ALA A 31 17.12 24.00 12.21
CA ALA A 31 16.40 22.83 12.70
C ALA A 31 15.79 22.06 11.53
N GLU A 32 15.86 20.73 11.50
CA GLU A 32 15.40 20.00 10.32
C GLU A 32 13.87 20.02 10.14
N SER A 33 13.09 20.17 11.22
CA SER A 33 11.66 20.51 11.12
C SER A 33 11.38 21.82 10.35
N ASP A 34 12.31 22.78 10.35
CA ASP A 34 12.26 23.99 9.54
C ASP A 34 12.68 23.73 8.07
N ILE A 35 13.59 22.79 7.83
CA ILE A 35 13.95 22.29 6.49
C ILE A 35 12.74 21.58 5.86
N LYS A 36 12.16 20.59 6.56
CA LYS A 36 10.98 19.81 6.12
C LYS A 36 9.72 20.64 5.89
N SER A 37 9.49 21.67 6.71
CA SER A 37 8.39 22.62 6.48
C SER A 37 8.66 23.58 5.30
N GLY A 38 9.81 23.47 4.64
CA GLY A 38 10.16 24.24 3.44
C GLY A 38 10.61 25.67 3.73
N LYS A 39 11.00 25.99 4.96
CA LYS A 39 11.56 27.32 5.31
C LYS A 39 13.00 27.49 4.81
N ILE A 40 13.74 26.39 4.62
CA ILE A 40 15.06 26.41 3.96
C ILE A 40 15.00 27.10 2.59
N ALA A 41 13.87 27.03 1.88
CA ALA A 41 13.66 27.70 0.61
C ALA A 41 13.65 29.24 0.72
N ASP A 42 13.40 29.82 1.89
CA ASP A 42 13.48 31.27 2.08
C ASP A 42 14.92 31.79 2.05
N HIS A 43 15.92 30.91 2.22
CA HIS A 43 17.35 31.20 2.08
C HIS A 43 17.91 30.98 0.66
N LEU A 44 17.07 30.61 -0.32
CA LEU A 44 17.52 30.36 -1.70
C LEU A 44 18.22 31.57 -2.34
N ASP A 45 17.94 32.80 -1.89
CA ASP A 45 18.57 34.03 -2.38
C ASP A 45 20.07 34.11 -2.02
N GLU A 46 20.56 33.29 -1.08
CA GLU A 46 21.98 33.21 -0.69
C GLU A 46 22.82 32.32 -1.64
N LEU A 47 22.17 31.61 -2.59
CA LEU A 47 22.84 30.74 -3.57
C LEU A 47 23.72 31.49 -4.56
N SER A 48 24.76 30.81 -5.05
CA SER A 48 25.57 31.32 -6.14
C SER A 48 24.78 31.41 -7.46
N ALA A 49 25.12 32.40 -8.28
CA ALA A 49 24.59 32.53 -9.63
C ALA A 49 24.97 31.36 -10.56
N HIS A 50 25.88 30.46 -10.16
CA HIS A 50 26.09 29.19 -10.85
C HIS A 50 25.06 28.14 -10.45
N THR A 51 24.82 27.99 -9.15
CA THR A 51 23.86 27.05 -8.55
C THR A 51 22.47 27.27 -9.14
N PHE A 52 22.01 28.54 -9.17
CA PHE A 52 20.75 28.91 -9.84
C PHE A 52 20.68 28.48 -11.32
N ARG A 53 21.76 28.65 -12.11
CA ARG A 53 21.76 28.23 -13.53
C ARG A 53 21.63 26.73 -13.70
N GLU A 54 22.13 25.92 -12.78
CA GLU A 54 21.96 24.47 -12.83
C GLU A 54 20.54 24.08 -12.37
N LEU A 55 20.05 24.65 -11.27
CA LEU A 55 18.66 24.45 -10.80
C LEU A 55 17.61 24.81 -11.88
N HIS A 56 17.82 25.90 -12.63
CA HIS A 56 16.93 26.28 -13.73
C HIS A 56 16.95 25.23 -14.88
N LYS A 57 18.11 24.63 -15.20
CA LYS A 57 18.19 23.54 -16.18
C LYS A 57 17.47 22.29 -15.68
N LEU A 58 17.63 21.93 -14.40
CA LEU A 58 16.95 20.79 -13.79
C LEU A 58 15.43 20.98 -13.84
N LYS A 59 14.92 22.16 -13.47
CA LYS A 59 13.50 22.49 -13.56
C LYS A 59 12.97 22.37 -14.99
N ALA A 60 13.70 22.92 -15.97
CA ALA A 60 13.32 22.82 -17.38
C ALA A 60 13.30 21.37 -17.89
N ALA A 61 14.25 20.53 -17.47
CA ALA A 61 14.29 19.10 -17.81
C ALA A 61 13.12 18.32 -17.17
N GLU A 62 12.78 18.61 -15.91
CA GLU A 62 11.65 18.01 -15.21
C GLU A 62 10.31 18.43 -15.83
N ILE A 63 10.11 19.70 -16.16
CA ILE A 63 8.92 20.17 -16.89
C ILE A 63 8.78 19.46 -18.24
N GLU A 64 9.88 19.26 -18.96
CA GLU A 64 9.90 18.54 -20.24
C GLU A 64 9.61 17.03 -20.08
N ARG A 65 9.95 16.43 -18.94
CA ARG A 65 9.56 15.06 -18.59
C ARG A 65 8.06 14.97 -18.24
N LEU A 66 7.57 15.89 -17.42
CA LEU A 66 6.16 15.97 -17.02
C LEU A 66 5.24 16.22 -18.22
N ARG A 67 5.65 17.08 -19.16
CA ARG A 67 4.95 17.29 -20.44
C ARG A 67 4.76 15.99 -21.20
N LYS A 68 5.81 15.16 -21.34
CA LYS A 68 5.73 13.87 -22.05
C LYS A 68 4.78 12.89 -21.40
N LEU A 69 4.80 12.80 -20.06
CA LEU A 69 3.86 11.95 -19.30
C LEU A 69 2.40 12.40 -19.50
N ILE A 70 2.14 13.71 -19.49
CA ILE A 70 0.81 14.28 -19.78
C ILE A 70 0.41 13.97 -21.23
N ASP A 71 1.31 14.17 -22.19
CA ASP A 71 1.11 13.88 -23.60
C ASP A 71 0.75 12.39 -23.86
N GLU A 72 1.40 11.48 -23.13
CA GLU A 72 1.12 10.03 -23.17
C GLU A 72 -0.21 9.68 -22.49
N GLN A 73 -0.55 10.34 -21.38
CA GLN A 73 -1.88 10.18 -20.76
C GLN A 73 -2.99 10.68 -21.70
N VAL A 74 -2.86 11.86 -22.30
CA VAL A 74 -3.84 12.42 -23.24
C VAL A 74 -4.08 11.48 -24.43
N LYS A 75 -3.02 10.83 -24.94
CA LYS A 75 -3.11 9.84 -26.03
C LYS A 75 -3.80 8.54 -25.60
N ARG A 76 -3.62 8.11 -24.34
CA ARG A 76 -4.26 6.91 -23.76
C ARG A 76 -5.74 7.14 -23.46
N ASP A 77 -6.03 8.24 -22.78
CA ASP A 77 -7.35 8.55 -22.23
C ASP A 77 -8.26 9.16 -23.31
N GLY A 78 -7.69 9.70 -24.40
CA GLY A 78 -8.42 10.26 -25.54
C GLY A 78 -8.77 11.75 -25.40
N GLY A 79 -8.17 12.44 -24.43
CA GLY A 79 -8.34 13.88 -24.23
C GLY A 79 -7.72 14.37 -22.91
N TYR A 80 -7.82 15.67 -22.65
CA TYR A 80 -7.22 16.34 -21.49
C TYR A 80 -8.05 16.21 -20.20
N HIS A 81 -8.79 15.11 -20.03
CA HIS A 81 -9.52 14.83 -18.79
C HIS A 81 -8.61 14.06 -17.81
N ASN A 82 -8.87 14.22 -16.50
CA ASN A 82 -8.16 13.54 -15.41
C ASN A 82 -6.63 13.78 -15.32
N ILE A 83 -6.10 14.80 -16.01
CA ILE A 83 -4.71 15.25 -15.78
C ILE A 83 -4.63 15.89 -14.40
N LYS A 84 -3.77 15.35 -13.53
CA LYS A 84 -3.39 16.00 -12.27
C LYS A 84 -2.25 16.99 -12.54
N ALA A 85 -2.30 18.16 -11.89
CA ALA A 85 -1.16 19.07 -11.87
C ALA A 85 -0.01 18.46 -11.03
N PRO A 86 1.26 18.72 -11.37
CA PRO A 86 2.38 18.28 -10.54
C PRO A 86 2.42 19.12 -9.25
N GLU A 87 2.54 18.45 -8.11
CA GLU A 87 2.50 19.06 -6.77
C GLU A 87 3.90 19.42 -6.23
N HIS A 88 4.96 18.86 -6.82
CA HIS A 88 6.36 18.96 -6.38
C HIS A 88 7.19 20.05 -7.08
N ILE A 89 6.54 20.94 -7.83
CA ILE A 89 7.19 21.94 -8.70
C ILE A 89 6.33 23.20 -8.80
N ASP A 90 6.93 24.38 -8.98
CA ASP A 90 6.17 25.58 -9.24
C ASP A 90 5.80 25.72 -10.72
N VAL A 91 4.50 25.78 -10.98
CA VAL A 91 3.89 25.88 -12.32
C VAL A 91 3.53 27.31 -12.72
N ASP A 92 3.68 28.29 -11.82
CA ASP A 92 3.40 29.70 -12.14
C ASP A 92 4.62 30.36 -12.81
N ASP A 93 5.86 30.03 -12.39
CA ASP A 93 7.08 30.34 -13.16
C ASP A 93 7.73 29.08 -13.76
N PHE A 94 7.29 28.65 -14.94
CA PHE A 94 7.89 27.51 -15.65
C PHE A 94 9.37 27.68 -16.06
N MET A 95 9.97 28.87 -15.96
CA MET A 95 11.27 29.17 -16.57
C MET A 95 12.41 29.25 -15.55
N ASN A 96 12.12 29.71 -14.32
CA ASN A 96 13.10 29.85 -13.26
C ASN A 96 12.78 28.90 -12.10
N PHE A 97 13.81 28.32 -11.49
CA PHE A 97 13.70 27.62 -10.21
C PHE A 97 13.77 28.63 -9.08
N GLY A 98 12.70 28.71 -8.28
CA GLY A 98 12.55 29.65 -7.18
C GLY A 98 12.27 28.99 -5.83
N LYS A 99 12.00 29.82 -4.83
CA LYS A 99 11.72 29.37 -3.45
C LYS A 99 10.54 28.38 -3.39
N GLU A 100 9.51 28.65 -4.19
CA GLU A 100 8.31 27.84 -4.20
C GLU A 100 8.52 26.47 -4.84
N ASP A 101 9.48 26.30 -5.75
CA ASP A 101 9.89 24.97 -6.23
C ASP A 101 10.48 24.13 -5.11
N LEU A 102 11.46 24.67 -4.39
CA LEU A 102 12.14 23.92 -3.32
C LEU A 102 11.16 23.61 -2.18
N ARG A 103 10.28 24.56 -1.82
CA ARG A 103 9.21 24.36 -0.84
C ARG A 103 8.25 23.26 -1.27
N LYS A 104 7.70 23.34 -2.49
CA LYS A 104 6.78 22.32 -3.03
C LYS A 104 7.45 20.95 -3.12
N LEU A 105 8.70 20.88 -3.60
CA LEU A 105 9.48 19.65 -3.72
C LEU A 105 9.69 18.98 -2.35
N ILE A 106 10.12 19.71 -1.33
CA ILE A 106 10.33 19.15 0.02
C ILE A 106 9.00 18.71 0.65
N VAL A 107 7.99 19.59 0.69
CA VAL A 107 6.69 19.30 1.33
C VAL A 107 5.98 18.13 0.64
N LYS A 108 6.05 18.05 -0.69
CA LYS A 108 5.50 16.92 -1.46
C LYS A 108 6.29 15.63 -1.23
N THR A 109 7.62 15.70 -1.08
CA THR A 109 8.45 14.54 -0.72
C THR A 109 8.03 13.97 0.64
N VAL A 110 7.90 14.81 1.67
CA VAL A 110 7.49 14.36 3.02
C VAL A 110 6.09 13.74 3.00
N ALA A 111 5.12 14.40 2.34
CA ALA A 111 3.76 13.87 2.22
C ALA A 111 3.69 12.54 1.43
N ASP A 112 4.51 12.37 0.39
CA ASP A 112 4.58 11.12 -0.37
C ASP A 112 5.30 9.99 0.40
N MET A 113 6.24 10.31 1.31
CA MET A 113 6.83 9.32 2.24
C MET A 113 5.78 8.79 3.22
N GLU A 114 5.04 9.69 3.88
CA GLU A 114 3.99 9.33 4.84
C GLU A 114 2.88 8.49 4.19
N GLU A 115 2.47 8.85 2.96
CA GLU A 115 1.50 8.09 2.18
C GLU A 115 2.05 6.73 1.72
N GLN A 116 3.34 6.62 1.37
CA GLN A 116 3.96 5.31 1.07
C GLN A 116 4.04 4.41 2.31
N ASP A 117 4.31 4.95 3.51
CA ASP A 117 4.27 4.16 4.75
C ASP A 117 2.85 3.74 5.13
N ARG A 118 1.85 4.60 4.89
CA ARG A 118 0.43 4.25 5.07
C ARG A 118 0.00 3.15 4.11
N GLN A 119 0.35 3.26 2.83
CA GLN A 119 0.08 2.24 1.81
C GLN A 119 0.77 0.91 2.17
N ARG A 120 2.05 0.92 2.57
CA ARG A 120 2.79 -0.28 3.01
C ARG A 120 2.06 -1.02 4.13
N ARG A 121 1.67 -0.32 5.21
CA ARG A 121 0.94 -0.93 6.34
C ARG A 121 -0.44 -1.44 5.95
N GLU A 122 -1.13 -0.77 5.01
CA GLU A 122 -2.40 -1.26 4.46
C GLU A 122 -2.21 -2.48 3.54
N GLU A 123 -1.16 -2.53 2.72
CA GLU A 123 -0.80 -3.68 1.89
C GLU A 123 -0.39 -4.90 2.74
N PHE A 124 0.45 -4.71 3.76
CA PHE A 124 0.82 -5.78 4.70
C PHE A 124 -0.40 -6.30 5.47
N LYS A 125 -1.28 -5.42 5.98
CA LYS A 125 -2.52 -5.85 6.64
C LYS A 125 -3.43 -6.66 5.70
N ASN A 126 -3.52 -6.27 4.43
CA ASN A 126 -4.26 -7.03 3.41
C ASN A 126 -3.58 -8.38 3.08
N TYR A 127 -2.25 -8.45 3.09
CA TYR A 127 -1.49 -9.69 2.94
C TYR A 127 -1.81 -10.69 4.07
N GLU A 128 -1.76 -10.24 5.32
CA GLU A 128 -2.06 -11.08 6.48
C GLU A 128 -3.53 -11.51 6.56
N MET A 129 -4.49 -10.62 6.24
CA MET A 129 -5.90 -11.03 6.10
C MET A 129 -6.11 -12.06 4.98
N LYS A 130 -5.35 -11.95 3.87
CA LYS A 130 -5.40 -12.92 2.76
C LYS A 130 -4.85 -14.29 3.17
N LYS A 131 -3.69 -14.32 3.83
CA LYS A 131 -3.04 -15.53 4.37
C LYS A 131 -3.98 -16.26 5.33
N LYS A 132 -4.64 -15.52 6.22
CA LYS A 132 -5.66 -16.06 7.13
C LYS A 132 -6.90 -16.58 6.40
N ALA A 133 -7.47 -15.82 5.46
CA ALA A 133 -8.63 -16.24 4.69
C ALA A 133 -8.36 -17.52 3.86
N GLU A 134 -7.18 -17.67 3.26
CA GLU A 134 -6.81 -18.88 2.53
C GLU A 134 -6.71 -20.11 3.45
N ILE A 135 -6.21 -19.93 4.68
CA ILE A 135 -6.22 -20.96 5.73
C ILE A 135 -7.66 -21.34 6.12
N ASP A 136 -8.52 -20.36 6.40
CA ASP A 136 -9.89 -20.60 6.87
C ASP A 136 -10.77 -21.27 5.79
N HIS A 137 -10.68 -20.81 4.53
CA HIS A 137 -11.37 -21.46 3.41
C HIS A 137 -10.88 -22.91 3.19
N LYS A 138 -9.57 -23.15 3.31
CA LYS A 138 -8.98 -24.50 3.24
C LYS A 138 -9.50 -25.39 4.38
N MET A 139 -9.56 -24.89 5.61
CA MET A 139 -10.15 -25.61 6.75
C MET A 139 -11.63 -25.91 6.56
N VAL A 140 -12.44 -24.97 6.06
CA VAL A 140 -13.88 -25.17 5.85
C VAL A 140 -14.18 -26.29 4.83
N ASN A 141 -13.29 -26.52 3.87
CA ASN A 141 -13.40 -27.59 2.87
C ASN A 141 -12.84 -28.96 3.32
N MET A 142 -11.99 -29.03 4.35
CA MET A 142 -11.42 -30.26 4.89
C MET A 142 -12.41 -31.08 5.76
N SER A 143 -12.17 -32.38 5.93
CA SER A 143 -12.85 -33.21 6.96
C SER A 143 -12.40 -32.82 8.39
N PRO A 144 -13.14 -33.19 9.46
CA PRO A 144 -12.75 -32.87 10.84
C PRO A 144 -11.34 -33.36 11.22
N GLU A 145 -10.98 -34.57 10.78
CA GLU A 145 -9.68 -35.19 11.03
C GLU A 145 -8.55 -34.45 10.28
N GLU A 146 -8.79 -34.04 9.03
CA GLU A 146 -7.84 -33.24 8.24
C GLU A 146 -7.67 -31.83 8.81
N ARG A 147 -8.76 -31.19 9.27
CA ARG A 147 -8.71 -29.88 9.96
C ARG A 147 -7.83 -29.95 11.21
N GLN A 148 -8.04 -30.95 12.06
CA GLN A 148 -7.24 -31.08 13.28
C GLN A 148 -5.76 -31.33 12.95
N LYS A 149 -5.46 -32.15 11.92
CA LYS A 149 -4.09 -32.33 11.47
C LYS A 149 -3.49 -31.01 10.96
N TYR A 150 -4.22 -30.25 10.14
CA TYR A 150 -3.73 -29.02 9.54
C TYR A 150 -3.58 -27.88 10.57
N GLN A 151 -4.48 -27.78 11.55
CA GLN A 151 -4.31 -26.88 12.70
C GLN A 151 -3.05 -27.22 13.48
N ASN A 152 -2.84 -28.50 13.83
CA ASN A 152 -1.63 -28.93 14.53
C ASN A 152 -0.34 -28.66 13.71
N GLU A 153 -0.42 -28.67 12.38
CA GLU A 153 0.69 -28.39 11.46
C GLU A 153 1.02 -26.89 11.43
N LEU A 154 0.00 -26.01 11.43
CA LEU A 154 0.14 -24.55 11.56
C LEU A 154 0.63 -24.14 12.97
N ASP A 155 0.09 -24.74 14.02
CA ASP A 155 0.51 -24.49 15.41
C ASP A 155 1.98 -24.93 15.60
N ALA A 156 2.38 -26.05 14.99
CA ALA A 156 3.77 -26.52 15.00
C ALA A 156 4.70 -25.67 14.11
N GLN A 157 4.19 -25.04 13.04
CA GLN A 157 4.93 -24.09 12.21
C GLN A 157 5.21 -22.81 12.98
N LYS A 158 4.17 -22.16 13.53
CA LYS A 158 4.34 -21.00 14.43
C LYS A 158 5.30 -21.31 15.58
N LYS A 159 5.16 -22.48 16.22
CA LYS A 159 6.07 -22.87 17.30
C LYS A 159 7.53 -23.08 16.88
N ARG A 160 7.83 -23.40 15.60
CA ARG A 160 9.21 -23.44 15.07
C ARG A 160 9.73 -22.04 14.77
N HIS A 161 8.90 -21.19 14.16
CA HIS A 161 9.26 -19.80 13.89
C HIS A 161 9.60 -19.06 15.19
N ASN A 162 8.70 -19.09 16.19
CA ASN A 162 8.91 -18.52 17.52
C ASN A 162 9.91 -19.30 18.42
N GLU A 163 10.77 -20.19 17.86
CA GLU A 163 11.82 -20.94 18.58
C GLU A 163 13.24 -20.34 18.40
N HIS A 164 13.31 -19.01 18.33
CA HIS A 164 14.53 -18.21 18.16
C HIS A 164 15.18 -17.75 19.49
N GLU A 165 16.37 -17.13 19.41
CA GLU A 165 16.92 -16.34 20.52
C GLU A 165 16.09 -15.07 20.73
N LYS A 166 15.86 -14.68 22.00
CA LYS A 166 15.11 -13.46 22.31
C LYS A 166 15.71 -12.23 21.64
N VAL A 167 14.89 -11.58 20.83
CA VAL A 167 15.20 -10.29 20.21
C VAL A 167 15.15 -9.18 21.25
N LYS A 168 16.12 -8.29 21.17
CA LYS A 168 16.25 -7.15 22.07
C LYS A 168 15.42 -5.96 21.60
N HIS A 169 14.97 -5.15 22.55
CA HIS A 169 14.17 -3.97 22.22
C HIS A 169 14.97 -3.00 21.32
N PRO A 170 14.45 -2.60 20.15
CA PRO A 170 15.16 -1.73 19.21
C PRO A 170 15.58 -0.40 19.85
N GLY A 171 16.82 0.02 19.62
CA GLY A 171 17.37 1.25 20.21
C GLY A 171 17.67 1.17 21.71
N SER A 172 17.39 0.04 22.38
CA SER A 172 17.73 -0.12 23.79
C SER A 172 19.24 -0.29 24.00
N ARG A 173 19.71 0.12 25.18
CA ARG A 173 21.11 -0.02 25.60
C ARG A 173 21.65 -1.45 25.42
N ASP A 174 20.84 -2.45 25.74
CA ASP A 174 21.25 -3.86 25.73
C ASP A 174 21.35 -4.42 24.29
N GLN A 175 20.62 -3.84 23.32
CA GLN A 175 20.77 -4.09 21.88
C GLN A 175 22.05 -3.42 21.33
N LEU A 176 22.25 -2.14 21.64
CA LEU A 176 23.39 -1.36 21.15
C LEU A 176 24.73 -1.92 21.67
N GLU A 177 24.78 -2.37 22.93
CA GLU A 177 25.95 -3.09 23.47
C GLU A 177 26.25 -4.42 22.77
N GLN A 178 25.27 -5.05 22.11
CA GLN A 178 25.49 -6.27 21.33
C GLN A 178 26.04 -5.95 19.95
N VAL A 179 25.53 -4.92 19.27
CA VAL A 179 26.11 -4.47 17.98
C VAL A 179 27.59 -4.07 18.19
N TRP A 180 27.91 -3.41 19.30
CA TRP A 180 29.29 -3.10 19.68
C TRP A 180 30.19 -4.33 19.93
N GLU A 181 29.65 -5.38 20.54
CA GLU A 181 30.40 -6.60 20.89
C GLU A 181 30.52 -7.55 19.67
N ASP A 182 29.43 -7.79 18.95
CA ASP A 182 29.34 -8.78 17.87
C ASP A 182 29.62 -8.19 16.47
N THR A 183 29.14 -6.99 16.17
CA THR A 183 29.30 -6.36 14.83
C THR A 183 30.58 -5.52 14.76
N ASP A 184 30.80 -4.60 15.71
CA ASP A 184 31.99 -3.74 15.73
C ASP A 184 33.26 -4.48 16.20
N GLN A 185 33.09 -5.64 16.85
CA GLN A 185 34.17 -6.44 17.46
C GLN A 185 34.95 -5.68 18.54
N LEU A 186 34.25 -4.86 19.35
CA LEU A 186 34.81 -4.02 20.39
C LEU A 186 34.53 -4.56 21.80
N GLU A 187 35.42 -4.25 22.75
CA GLU A 187 35.28 -4.72 24.14
C GLU A 187 34.05 -4.08 24.82
N LYS A 188 33.12 -4.92 25.30
CA LYS A 188 31.87 -4.52 25.97
C LYS A 188 32.06 -3.51 27.11
N ASP A 189 33.04 -3.77 27.98
CA ASP A 189 33.37 -2.92 29.13
C ASP A 189 33.78 -1.48 28.74
N ASN A 190 34.11 -1.24 27.46
CA ASN A 190 34.50 0.05 26.91
C ASN A 190 33.41 0.75 26.07
N TYR A 191 32.15 0.28 26.09
CA TYR A 191 31.07 0.93 25.34
C TYR A 191 30.92 2.41 25.72
N ASP A 192 31.11 3.29 24.74
CA ASP A 192 30.81 4.72 24.82
C ASP A 192 29.75 5.09 23.76
N PRO A 193 28.59 5.65 24.15
CA PRO A 193 27.51 5.98 23.22
C PRO A 193 27.95 6.99 22.15
N ARG A 194 28.88 7.91 22.45
CA ARG A 194 29.35 8.88 21.44
C ARG A 194 30.19 8.21 20.36
N THR A 195 31.04 7.26 20.75
CA THR A 195 31.83 6.45 19.82
C THR A 195 30.95 5.48 19.03
N PHE A 196 29.96 4.85 19.67
CA PHE A 196 28.97 4.01 18.99
C PHE A 196 28.19 4.78 17.91
N PHE A 197 27.72 6.00 18.25
CA PHE A 197 27.02 6.88 17.32
C PHE A 197 27.89 7.22 16.10
N ALA A 198 29.11 7.71 16.34
CA ALA A 198 30.05 8.12 15.29
C ALA A 198 30.67 6.95 14.48
N LEU A 199 30.39 5.70 14.85
CA LEU A 199 30.78 4.50 14.10
C LEU A 199 29.67 4.05 13.12
N HIS A 200 28.41 4.37 13.43
CA HIS A 200 27.23 4.03 12.63
C HIS A 200 26.65 5.23 11.84
N ASP A 201 27.13 6.45 12.09
CA ASP A 201 27.07 7.58 11.15
C ASP A 201 28.03 7.26 9.98
N LEU A 202 27.55 6.52 8.98
CA LEU A 202 28.37 5.98 7.88
C LEU A 202 28.76 7.07 6.88
N ASN A 203 28.00 8.17 6.84
CA ASN A 203 28.18 9.26 5.89
C ASN A 203 28.97 10.45 6.48
N GLY A 204 28.95 10.63 7.81
CA GLY A 204 29.67 11.65 8.57
C GLY A 204 28.94 13.00 8.68
N ASP A 205 27.60 13.03 8.60
CA ASP A 205 26.82 14.27 8.67
C ASP A 205 26.42 14.69 10.10
N GLY A 206 26.43 13.76 11.05
CA GLY A 206 26.05 13.96 12.46
C GLY A 206 24.71 13.32 12.87
N PHE A 207 24.05 12.57 11.98
CA PHE A 207 22.74 11.96 12.18
C PHE A 207 22.77 10.45 11.83
N TRP A 208 21.83 9.68 12.36
CA TRP A 208 21.51 8.35 11.82
C TRP A 208 20.27 8.44 10.93
N SER A 209 20.44 8.18 9.63
CA SER A 209 19.35 8.09 8.67
C SER A 209 18.55 6.79 8.80
N THR A 210 17.39 6.70 8.12
CA THR A 210 16.56 5.49 8.14
C THR A 210 17.25 4.23 7.67
N ASP A 211 18.18 4.36 6.71
CA ASP A 211 18.86 3.23 6.08
C ASP A 211 20.11 2.81 6.93
N GLU A 212 20.62 3.69 7.81
CA GLU A 212 21.61 3.37 8.85
C GLU A 212 20.94 2.68 10.07
N LEU A 213 19.75 3.14 10.47
CA LEU A 213 18.93 2.45 11.48
C LEU A 213 18.59 1.01 11.05
N ASP A 214 18.21 0.80 9.78
CA ASP A 214 17.97 -0.56 9.25
C ASP A 214 19.19 -1.48 9.44
N THR A 215 20.40 -0.93 9.26
CA THR A 215 21.67 -1.66 9.39
C THR A 215 21.93 -2.09 10.84
N LEU A 216 21.55 -1.26 11.83
CA LEU A 216 21.60 -1.63 13.26
C LEU A 216 20.66 -2.80 13.61
N PHE A 217 19.52 -2.92 12.92
CA PHE A 217 18.52 -3.95 13.19
C PHE A 217 18.79 -5.28 12.47
N GLU A 218 19.65 -5.31 11.45
CA GLU A 218 19.87 -6.53 10.65
C GLU A 218 20.31 -7.73 11.53
N SER A 219 21.18 -7.49 12.50
CA SER A 219 21.66 -8.53 13.44
C SER A 219 20.57 -9.12 14.34
N GLU A 220 19.55 -8.32 14.71
CA GLU A 220 18.38 -8.79 15.46
C GLU A 220 17.36 -9.49 14.54
N LEU A 221 17.13 -8.96 13.33
CA LEU A 221 16.22 -9.55 12.34
C LEU A 221 16.72 -10.91 11.83
N GLN A 222 18.03 -11.12 11.74
CA GLN A 222 18.64 -12.41 11.43
C GLN A 222 18.41 -13.49 12.52
N LYS A 223 18.01 -13.11 13.74
CA LYS A 223 17.55 -14.08 14.77
C LYS A 223 16.13 -14.57 14.50
N LEU A 224 15.26 -13.73 13.94
CA LEU A 224 13.85 -14.03 13.65
C LEU A 224 13.64 -14.74 12.30
N TYR A 225 14.34 -14.29 11.26
CA TYR A 225 14.01 -14.62 9.87
C TYR A 225 15.22 -15.11 9.08
N ASN A 226 15.28 -16.43 8.92
CA ASN A 226 16.24 -17.15 8.09
C ASN A 226 15.73 -17.28 6.64
N GLU A 227 16.44 -16.68 5.69
CA GLU A 227 16.07 -16.71 4.25
C GLU A 227 16.10 -18.12 3.61
N THR A 228 16.56 -19.13 4.34
CA THR A 228 16.58 -20.53 3.91
C THR A 228 15.51 -21.41 4.57
N ASP A 229 14.75 -20.90 5.54
CA ASP A 229 13.67 -21.66 6.18
C ASP A 229 12.33 -21.43 5.43
N PRO A 230 11.62 -22.49 5.00
CA PRO A 230 10.31 -22.35 4.36
C PRO A 230 9.17 -21.95 5.32
N ASP A 231 9.41 -21.90 6.63
CA ASP A 231 8.46 -21.36 7.61
C ASP A 231 8.53 -19.82 7.74
N ASP A 232 9.63 -19.18 7.29
CA ASP A 232 9.92 -17.76 7.54
C ASP A 232 9.50 -16.84 6.39
N ASP A 233 8.53 -15.96 6.67
CA ASP A 233 7.96 -15.06 5.67
C ASP A 233 8.82 -13.82 5.42
N GLN A 234 9.31 -13.67 4.19
CA GLN A 234 10.17 -12.54 3.81
C GLN A 234 9.44 -11.19 3.77
N LEU A 235 8.10 -11.17 3.70
CA LEU A 235 7.32 -9.93 3.84
C LEU A 235 7.14 -9.55 5.32
N GLU A 236 7.03 -10.52 6.22
CA GLU A 236 7.06 -10.27 7.67
C GLU A 236 8.43 -9.72 8.09
N LYS A 237 9.55 -10.34 7.65
CA LYS A 237 10.92 -9.83 7.86
C LYS A 237 11.07 -8.35 7.50
N ILE A 238 10.48 -7.95 6.37
CA ILE A 238 10.58 -6.58 5.84
C ILE A 238 9.67 -5.62 6.63
N GLU A 239 8.43 -5.99 6.99
CA GLU A 239 7.59 -5.12 7.83
C GLU A 239 8.11 -5.05 9.26
N GLU A 240 8.75 -6.10 9.79
CA GLU A 240 9.39 -6.09 11.10
C GLU A 240 10.53 -5.07 11.17
N MET A 241 11.40 -5.03 10.15
CA MET A 241 12.42 -3.98 10.03
C MET A 241 11.80 -2.57 10.07
N TYR A 242 10.65 -2.38 9.41
CA TYR A 242 9.92 -1.11 9.48
C TYR A 242 9.22 -0.86 10.83
N ARG A 243 8.73 -1.89 11.55
CA ARG A 243 8.20 -1.74 12.92
C ARG A 243 9.31 -1.31 13.88
N MET A 244 10.47 -1.98 13.84
CA MET A 244 11.64 -1.61 14.65
C MET A 244 12.10 -0.17 14.38
N ARG A 245 12.13 0.24 13.10
CA ARG A 245 12.51 1.61 12.71
C ARG A 245 11.47 2.66 13.11
N ASP A 246 10.19 2.47 12.75
CA ASP A 246 9.13 3.42 13.11
C ASP A 246 9.01 3.53 14.66
N HIS A 247 9.32 2.46 15.41
CA HIS A 247 9.43 2.49 16.87
C HIS A 247 10.59 3.37 17.37
N VAL A 248 11.83 3.15 16.91
CA VAL A 248 12.98 3.99 17.32
C VAL A 248 12.80 5.45 16.91
N LEU A 249 12.13 5.72 15.78
CA LEU A 249 11.72 7.07 15.38
C LEU A 249 10.55 7.64 16.21
N GLU A 250 9.72 6.83 16.87
CA GLU A 250 8.76 7.33 17.86
C GLU A 250 9.48 7.63 19.20
N GLN A 251 10.36 6.72 19.62
CA GLN A 251 11.15 6.77 20.85
C GLN A 251 12.15 7.95 20.88
N MET A 252 13.04 8.09 19.88
CA MET A 252 14.20 8.99 19.97
C MET A 252 13.99 10.33 19.25
N ASP A 253 13.62 10.30 17.97
CA ASP A 253 13.36 11.50 17.15
C ASP A 253 12.24 12.34 17.80
N LYS A 254 12.58 13.56 18.26
CA LYS A 254 11.64 14.47 18.92
C LYS A 254 11.12 15.57 17.99
N ASN A 255 11.84 15.85 16.91
CA ASN A 255 11.57 16.98 16.02
C ASN A 255 10.78 16.58 14.75
N LYS A 256 10.68 15.26 14.51
CA LYS A 256 10.08 14.52 13.38
C LYS A 256 10.80 14.67 12.04
N ASP A 257 12.13 14.75 12.10
CA ASP A 257 12.99 14.66 10.92
C ASP A 257 13.21 13.22 10.41
N ARG A 258 12.82 12.19 11.17
CA ARG A 258 13.02 10.75 10.83
C ARG A 258 14.48 10.35 10.65
N MET A 259 15.38 11.11 11.27
CA MET A 259 16.75 10.73 11.57
C MET A 259 16.94 10.80 13.09
N ILE A 260 18.04 10.30 13.62
CA ILE A 260 18.38 10.48 15.04
C ILE A 260 19.60 11.38 15.14
N SER A 261 19.46 12.58 15.72
CA SER A 261 20.61 13.41 16.07
C SER A 261 21.37 12.85 17.27
N ILE A 262 22.68 13.14 17.37
CA ILE A 262 23.48 12.74 18.53
C ILE A 262 22.93 13.33 19.85
N GLU A 263 22.31 14.51 19.81
CA GLU A 263 21.61 15.10 20.96
C GLU A 263 20.38 14.29 21.39
N GLU A 264 19.58 13.78 20.45
CA GLU A 264 18.40 12.95 20.76
C GLU A 264 18.80 11.56 21.25
N PHE A 265 19.77 10.91 20.60
CA PHE A 265 20.32 9.61 21.02
C PHE A 265 20.89 9.64 22.45
N LEU A 266 21.59 10.71 22.83
CA LEU A 266 22.15 10.88 24.18
C LEU A 266 21.13 11.38 25.21
N ALA A 267 19.98 11.87 24.77
CA ALA A 267 18.88 12.27 25.64
C ALA A 267 17.91 11.11 25.95
N ASP A 268 17.87 10.06 25.12
CA ASP A 268 16.96 8.94 25.33
C ASP A 268 17.36 8.08 26.54
N SER A 269 16.38 7.74 27.38
CA SER A 269 16.68 7.06 28.64
C SER A 269 16.88 5.55 28.49
N GLU A 270 16.45 4.95 27.39
CA GLU A 270 16.48 3.50 27.15
C GLU A 270 17.72 3.10 26.35
N ALA A 271 18.19 3.96 25.42
CA ALA A 271 19.53 3.87 24.85
C ALA A 271 20.65 4.04 25.90
N GLN A 272 20.42 4.83 26.95
CA GLN A 272 21.45 5.20 27.92
C GLN A 272 21.40 4.45 29.27
N THR A 273 20.40 3.60 29.54
CA THR A 273 20.36 2.82 30.82
C THR A 273 20.32 1.30 30.61
N PRO A 274 21.37 0.56 31.04
CA PRO A 274 21.42 -0.89 30.87
C PRO A 274 20.36 -1.66 31.67
N ASN A 275 20.05 -2.88 31.23
CA ASN A 275 19.20 -3.86 31.92
C ASN A 275 17.77 -3.37 32.16
N LYS A 276 17.17 -2.75 31.13
CA LYS A 276 15.74 -2.41 31.05
C LYS A 276 15.00 -3.10 29.90
N ASP A 277 15.71 -3.88 29.09
CA ASP A 277 15.14 -4.53 27.91
C ASP A 277 14.01 -5.52 28.31
N GLU A 278 12.75 -5.17 27.98
CA GLU A 278 11.60 -6.07 28.13
C GLU A 278 11.56 -7.14 27.01
N GLY A 279 12.44 -7.01 26.01
CA GLY A 279 12.42 -7.72 24.73
C GLY A 279 11.66 -6.95 23.65
N TRP A 280 11.89 -7.33 22.40
CA TRP A 280 10.97 -7.03 21.30
C TRP A 280 9.87 -8.10 21.19
N LYS A 281 8.76 -7.74 20.55
CA LYS A 281 7.73 -8.68 20.12
C LYS A 281 7.64 -8.67 18.60
N ASP A 282 7.83 -9.83 18.00
CA ASP A 282 7.64 -10.01 16.57
C ASP A 282 6.18 -9.76 16.12
N ILE A 283 6.02 -9.62 14.82
CA ILE A 283 4.74 -9.41 14.14
C ILE A 283 3.86 -10.68 14.09
N GLY A 284 4.43 -11.87 14.40
CA GLY A 284 3.71 -13.14 14.50
C GLY A 284 2.91 -13.29 15.80
N ASP A 285 3.35 -12.61 16.86
CA ASP A 285 2.73 -12.49 18.19
C ASP A 285 1.57 -11.44 18.22
N GLU A 286 1.49 -10.52 17.25
CA GLU A 286 0.51 -9.41 17.24
C GLU A 286 -0.39 -9.37 15.98
N THR A 287 -1.72 -9.46 16.16
CA THR A 287 -2.68 -9.42 15.03
C THR A 287 -2.87 -8.01 14.47
N VAL A 288 -2.38 -7.78 13.25
CA VAL A 288 -2.45 -6.46 12.57
C VAL A 288 -3.84 -6.02 12.06
N TYR A 289 -4.88 -6.86 12.20
CA TYR A 289 -6.26 -6.60 11.78
C TYR A 289 -7.29 -6.98 12.86
N THR A 290 -8.51 -6.45 12.79
CA THR A 290 -9.63 -6.88 13.66
C THR A 290 -10.47 -7.99 13.02
N ASP A 291 -11.23 -8.75 13.84
CA ASP A 291 -12.21 -9.74 13.37
C ASP A 291 -13.23 -9.15 12.37
N GLU A 292 -13.66 -7.88 12.57
CA GLU A 292 -14.56 -7.19 11.65
C GLU A 292 -13.87 -6.70 10.37
N GLU A 293 -12.55 -6.60 10.33
CA GLU A 293 -11.80 -6.33 9.10
C GLU A 293 -11.61 -7.63 8.33
N LEU A 294 -11.08 -8.68 8.96
CA LEU A 294 -10.92 -10.02 8.38
C LEU A 294 -12.24 -10.51 7.77
N LYS A 295 -13.34 -10.44 8.52
CA LYS A 295 -14.66 -10.89 8.06
C LYS A 295 -15.19 -10.11 6.85
N LYS A 296 -14.83 -8.83 6.68
CA LYS A 296 -15.17 -8.06 5.46
C LYS A 296 -14.27 -8.46 4.30
N PHE A 297 -12.97 -8.62 4.57
CA PHE A 297 -11.98 -9.06 3.59
C PHE A 297 -12.35 -10.44 3.04
N GLU A 298 -12.65 -11.43 3.89
CA GLU A 298 -13.14 -12.76 3.53
C GLU A 298 -14.29 -12.71 2.51
N GLN A 299 -15.37 -11.96 2.83
CA GLN A 299 -16.57 -11.85 1.98
C GLN A 299 -16.23 -11.30 0.59
N GLU A 300 -15.42 -10.25 0.52
CA GLU A 300 -14.99 -9.66 -0.75
C GLU A 300 -14.00 -10.59 -1.50
N TYR A 301 -13.11 -11.27 -0.78
CA TYR A 301 -12.14 -12.19 -1.37
C TYR A 301 -12.80 -13.44 -1.96
N ALA A 302 -13.80 -14.03 -1.29
CA ALA A 302 -14.58 -15.13 -1.87
C ALA A 302 -15.45 -14.70 -3.05
N ARG A 303 -15.88 -13.42 -3.09
CA ARG A 303 -16.56 -12.83 -4.25
C ARG A 303 -15.61 -12.66 -5.45
N GLN A 304 -14.35 -12.27 -5.20
CA GLN A 304 -13.31 -12.15 -6.23
C GLN A 304 -12.82 -13.52 -6.74
N GLN A 305 -12.59 -14.48 -5.84
CA GLN A 305 -12.11 -15.83 -6.17
C GLN A 305 -13.22 -16.78 -6.68
N GLY A 306 -14.49 -16.34 -6.67
CA GLY A 306 -15.63 -17.14 -7.12
C GLY A 306 -16.00 -18.30 -6.19
N TRP A 307 -15.50 -18.32 -4.96
CA TRP A 307 -15.84 -19.32 -3.93
C TRP A 307 -17.28 -19.16 -3.41
N GLY A 308 -17.85 -17.95 -3.56
CA GLY A 308 -19.24 -17.64 -3.26
C GLY A 308 -19.50 -17.25 -1.80
N ASP A 309 -20.67 -16.67 -1.55
CA ASP A 309 -21.04 -15.94 -0.32
C ASP A 309 -20.95 -16.74 0.99
N TYR A 310 -20.78 -18.07 0.90
CA TYR A 310 -20.73 -19.00 2.03
C TYR A 310 -19.38 -19.74 2.15
N ALA A 311 -18.33 -19.31 1.45
CA ALA A 311 -17.02 -19.99 1.41
C ALA A 311 -16.42 -20.30 2.80
N TYR A 312 -16.60 -19.40 3.78
CA TYR A 312 -16.11 -19.54 5.16
C TYR A 312 -17.18 -20.06 6.13
N SER A 313 -18.38 -20.38 5.62
CA SER A 313 -19.49 -20.89 6.43
C SER A 313 -19.27 -22.37 6.77
N THR A 314 -19.06 -22.68 8.05
CA THR A 314 -18.97 -24.07 8.49
C THR A 314 -20.30 -24.80 8.23
N LEU A 315 -20.22 -26.11 7.91
CA LEU A 315 -21.36 -26.93 7.48
C LEU A 315 -22.47 -27.15 8.54
N GLY A 316 -22.46 -26.43 9.67
CA GLY A 316 -23.55 -26.40 10.64
C GLY A 316 -24.76 -25.57 10.19
N THR A 317 -24.56 -24.52 9.39
CA THR A 317 -25.66 -23.63 8.96
C THR A 317 -26.25 -24.08 7.62
N THR A 318 -27.20 -25.03 7.69
CA THR A 318 -28.19 -25.38 6.66
C THR A 318 -27.73 -25.23 5.20
N ARG A 319 -27.04 -26.24 4.67
CA ARG A 319 -26.99 -26.47 3.21
C ARG A 319 -28.40 -26.78 2.69
N GLN A 320 -29.18 -25.75 2.35
CA GLN A 320 -30.30 -25.94 1.41
C GLN A 320 -29.69 -26.26 0.04
N PRO A 321 -29.98 -27.42 -0.56
CA PRO A 321 -29.50 -27.70 -1.91
C PRO A 321 -30.21 -26.77 -2.89
N LEU A 322 -29.44 -25.97 -3.63
CA LEU A 322 -29.94 -25.30 -4.83
C LEU A 322 -30.45 -26.37 -5.79
N ASN A 323 -31.75 -26.31 -6.14
CA ASN A 323 -32.43 -27.37 -6.87
C ASN A 323 -31.88 -27.52 -8.30
N ALA A 324 -30.93 -28.44 -8.47
CA ALA A 324 -30.37 -28.85 -9.76
C ALA A 324 -31.35 -29.71 -10.58
N HIS A 325 -32.58 -29.22 -10.80
CA HIS A 325 -33.66 -29.87 -11.55
C HIS A 325 -34.47 -28.84 -12.34
N GLN A 326 -33.93 -28.37 -13.47
CA GLN A 326 -34.74 -27.68 -14.49
C GLN A 326 -34.24 -27.90 -15.92
N GLN A 327 -34.18 -29.17 -16.35
CA GLN A 327 -34.25 -29.50 -17.77
C GLN A 327 -35.25 -30.65 -18.00
N GLN A 328 -36.24 -30.37 -18.86
CA GLN A 328 -37.06 -31.31 -19.63
C GLN A 328 -37.77 -32.47 -18.89
N GLN A 329 -39.10 -32.36 -18.79
CA GLN A 329 -39.97 -33.14 -19.68
C GLN A 329 -41.37 -32.53 -19.85
N MET A 330 -42.15 -33.07 -20.79
CA MET A 330 -43.36 -32.44 -21.34
C MET A 330 -44.68 -32.94 -20.73
N ASN A 331 -45.72 -32.13 -21.00
CA ASN A 331 -47.11 -32.51 -21.30
C ASN A 331 -48.11 -32.82 -20.16
N ASN A 332 -49.23 -32.10 -20.30
CA ASN A 332 -50.62 -32.58 -20.23
C ASN A 332 -51.40 -32.65 -18.91
N ILE A 333 -52.34 -31.68 -18.81
CA ILE A 333 -53.81 -31.89 -18.85
C ILE A 333 -54.62 -31.88 -17.52
N GLU A 334 -55.70 -31.09 -17.60
CA GLU A 334 -56.98 -31.05 -16.87
C GLU A 334 -57.09 -30.73 -15.34
N GLN A 335 -57.99 -29.77 -15.07
CA GLN A 335 -58.74 -29.53 -13.82
C GLN A 335 -59.98 -30.49 -13.80
N PRO A 336 -60.97 -30.46 -12.85
CA PRO A 336 -61.20 -29.54 -11.71
C PRO A 336 -61.77 -30.15 -10.39
N ALA A 337 -61.82 -29.33 -9.33
CA ALA A 337 -62.85 -29.36 -8.26
C ALA A 337 -62.79 -28.00 -7.49
N GLN A 338 -63.80 -27.13 -7.38
CA GLN A 338 -65.21 -27.23 -6.93
C GLN A 338 -65.47 -27.46 -5.43
N ARG A 339 -65.71 -26.35 -4.71
CA ARG A 339 -66.88 -26.10 -3.83
C ARG A 339 -67.25 -24.61 -4.02
N GLN A 340 -68.49 -24.17 -4.29
CA GLN A 340 -69.73 -24.22 -3.50
C GLN A 340 -69.62 -23.53 -2.11
N GLN A 341 -70.56 -22.72 -1.64
CA GLN A 341 -71.63 -21.90 -2.29
C GLN A 341 -72.34 -21.09 -1.18
N GLN A 342 -72.77 -19.84 -1.39
CA GLN A 342 -73.99 -19.21 -0.84
C GLN A 342 -74.18 -17.76 -1.39
N PRO A 343 -75.40 -17.15 -1.38
CA PRO A 343 -75.84 -16.43 -2.58
C PRO A 343 -76.58 -15.07 -2.42
N GLN A 344 -76.54 -14.26 -3.49
CA GLN A 344 -77.64 -13.39 -4.00
C GLN A 344 -78.09 -12.17 -3.14
N GLN A 345 -78.71 -11.08 -3.67
CA GLN A 345 -79.42 -10.80 -4.95
C GLN A 345 -79.21 -9.36 -5.50
N ARG A 346 -79.26 -9.20 -6.85
CA ARG A 346 -79.86 -8.07 -7.65
C ARG A 346 -79.31 -6.62 -7.44
N GLN A 347 -79.33 -5.66 -8.39
CA GLN A 347 -79.72 -5.52 -9.82
C GLN A 347 -78.98 -4.24 -10.38
N GLN A 348 -79.16 -3.66 -11.59
CA GLN A 348 -80.11 -3.88 -12.71
C GLN A 348 -79.43 -3.86 -14.11
N HIS A 349 -79.51 -2.78 -14.90
CA HIS A 349 -79.06 -2.63 -16.31
C HIS A 349 -78.70 -1.16 -16.65
N GLN A 350 -77.97 -0.97 -17.78
CA GLN A 350 -78.34 -0.09 -18.93
C GLN A 350 -77.41 1.08 -19.38
N GLN A 351 -76.83 0.90 -20.58
CA GLN A 351 -76.55 1.83 -21.72
C GLN A 351 -75.75 3.17 -21.61
N VAL A 352 -74.89 3.33 -22.63
CA VAL A 352 -74.26 4.50 -23.33
C VAL A 352 -75.24 5.63 -23.77
N PRO A 353 -74.87 6.80 -24.40
CA PRO A 353 -73.59 7.24 -25.05
C PRO A 353 -73.14 8.76 -24.92
N VAL A 354 -72.13 9.17 -25.74
CA VAL A 354 -71.91 10.49 -26.43
C VAL A 354 -70.84 11.51 -25.90
N GLY A 355 -70.00 12.00 -26.84
CA GLY A 355 -69.11 13.20 -26.76
C GLY A 355 -67.61 12.87 -26.63
N GLY A 356 -66.63 13.40 -27.37
CA GLY A 356 -66.51 14.55 -28.31
C GLY A 356 -65.50 15.58 -27.75
N VAL A 357 -64.47 16.10 -28.45
CA VAL A 357 -64.05 16.08 -29.88
C VAL A 357 -62.50 16.26 -30.03
N GLN A 358 -62.00 15.96 -31.25
CA GLN A 358 -60.92 16.58 -32.09
C GLN A 358 -60.17 17.87 -31.60
N GLN A 359 -59.00 18.34 -32.11
CA GLN A 359 -57.89 18.00 -33.06
C GLN A 359 -56.81 19.14 -32.94
N VAL A 360 -55.67 19.34 -33.64
CA VAL A 360 -54.83 18.75 -34.75
C VAL A 360 -53.39 19.31 -34.51
N GLN A 361 -52.28 18.54 -34.48
CA GLN A 361 -51.38 18.07 -35.57
C GLN A 361 -50.64 19.14 -36.42
N LEU A 362 -49.32 18.98 -36.58
CA LEU A 362 -48.44 19.08 -37.79
C LEU A 362 -46.96 19.30 -37.32
N ASN A 363 -45.90 18.55 -37.69
CA ASN A 363 -45.35 18.10 -39.00
C ASN A 363 -44.65 19.28 -39.75
N VAL A 364 -43.47 19.23 -40.39
CA VAL A 364 -42.62 18.23 -41.11
C VAL A 364 -41.12 18.58 -40.80
N GLY A 365 -40.08 17.72 -40.69
CA GLY A 365 -39.47 16.71 -41.59
C GLY A 365 -38.22 17.29 -42.32
N GLY A 366 -37.27 16.56 -42.92
CA GLY A 366 -36.99 15.12 -43.02
C GLY A 366 -35.98 14.81 -44.16
N GLN A 367 -35.48 13.55 -44.24
CA GLN A 367 -34.73 12.94 -45.39
C GLN A 367 -33.30 13.49 -45.68
N GLN A 368 -32.37 12.81 -46.37
CA GLN A 368 -32.19 11.38 -46.74
C GLN A 368 -30.70 11.11 -47.09
N GLY A 369 -30.26 9.84 -47.13
CA GLY A 369 -29.02 9.46 -47.81
C GLY A 369 -28.41 8.15 -47.31
N GLY A 370 -28.11 7.20 -48.20
CA GLY A 370 -27.39 5.97 -47.86
C GLY A 370 -27.17 5.06 -49.08
N HIS A 371 -26.14 4.21 -49.02
CA HIS A 371 -25.91 3.12 -49.97
C HIS A 371 -25.21 1.94 -49.28
N GLN A 372 -25.40 0.74 -49.83
CA GLN A 372 -24.84 -0.53 -49.33
C GLN A 372 -23.59 -0.92 -50.12
N GLN A 373 -22.74 -1.78 -49.56
CA GLN A 373 -22.31 -2.98 -50.29
C GLN A 373 -21.88 -4.16 -49.39
N GLN A 374 -21.93 -5.33 -49.99
CA GLN A 374 -21.60 -6.69 -49.50
C GLN A 374 -20.21 -7.08 -50.04
N ALA A 375 -19.53 -8.17 -49.68
CA ALA A 375 -19.50 -9.07 -48.51
C ALA A 375 -18.29 -10.04 -48.72
N ALA A 376 -17.82 -10.75 -47.68
CA ALA A 376 -16.91 -11.90 -47.83
C ALA A 376 -16.98 -12.82 -46.58
N ASN A 377 -16.43 -14.04 -46.69
CA ASN A 377 -16.63 -15.13 -45.73
C ASN A 377 -15.29 -15.90 -45.49
N ILE A 378 -15.00 -16.28 -44.24
CA ILE A 378 -14.61 -17.65 -43.77
C ILE A 378 -13.46 -18.43 -44.50
N PRO A 379 -12.57 -19.20 -43.82
CA PRO A 379 -12.20 -19.25 -42.37
C PRO A 379 -10.75 -19.80 -42.05
N ILE A 380 -10.56 -20.24 -40.79
CA ILE A 380 -9.62 -21.27 -40.25
C ILE A 380 -8.09 -20.98 -40.26
N GLY A 381 -7.48 -21.21 -39.09
CA GLY A 381 -6.04 -21.40 -38.89
C GLY A 381 -5.76 -21.66 -37.40
N SER A 382 -5.61 -22.92 -36.99
CA SER A 382 -5.21 -23.30 -35.63
C SER A 382 -3.68 -23.28 -35.48
N ASP A 383 -3.18 -23.11 -34.25
CA ASP A 383 -2.57 -24.24 -33.53
C ASP A 383 -2.24 -23.89 -32.08
N ASN A 384 -2.38 -24.88 -31.19
CA ASN A 384 -1.88 -24.82 -29.82
C ASN A 384 -0.44 -25.32 -29.78
N VAL A 385 0.44 -24.65 -29.02
CA VAL A 385 1.56 -25.33 -28.36
C VAL A 385 1.68 -24.83 -26.93
N ASP A 386 1.17 -25.63 -26.00
CA ASP A 386 1.51 -25.58 -24.58
C ASP A 386 2.98 -25.99 -24.38
N LYS A 387 3.69 -25.29 -23.47
CA LYS A 387 4.92 -25.78 -22.85
C LYS A 387 5.02 -25.33 -21.39
N THR A 388 4.85 -26.31 -20.51
CA THR A 388 5.08 -26.23 -19.06
C THR A 388 6.46 -26.79 -18.67
N TYR A 389 6.86 -26.53 -17.42
CA TYR A 389 7.98 -27.11 -16.65
C TYR A 389 9.44 -26.84 -17.07
N GLY A 390 10.14 -26.10 -16.20
CA GLY A 390 11.08 -26.73 -15.25
C GLY A 390 12.58 -26.70 -15.56
N VAL A 391 13.32 -25.94 -14.74
CA VAL A 391 14.10 -26.49 -13.61
C VAL A 391 13.75 -25.67 -12.37
#